data_AF-A0A964HFU4-F1
#
_entry.id   AF-A0A964HFU4-F1
#
_cell.length_a   1.000
_cell.length_b   1.000
_cell.length_c   1.000
_cell.angle_alpha   90.00
_cell.angle_beta   90.00
_cell.angle_gamma   90.00
#
_symmetry.space_group_name_H-M   'P 1'
#
loop_
_entity.id
_entity.type
_entity.pdbx_description
1 polymer ?
#
loop_
_entity_poly.entity_id
_entity_poly.type
_entity_poly.pdbx_seq_one_letter_code
_entity_poly.pdbx_strand_id
1 'polypeptide(L)'
;MEPQTFELCVAPGGEALPGAGILVAFVPTSDDGPAVVAIACDPACDPGRPVGELAPAVIRYIQTRIKVADEAPRWAVIDAWGRFNEVVPSTSQLTLEGQDLGIELRRFPDGISIEAFYKATGVSGEAAIELLSSLLEKPHLTDETPTEREFLEAVETHGNLPAPGAIFQKVDTAAAEGDIRQIADAIQPDPVISASLINSANAACFANAGKTGSVPQAVSRLGSSFVRRVVFVAEMMARYQKGACPAFDYHGYWMNAIATGAAMRALLPNHGINPGMADEAFTTGLVSGIGWLAVAETFPALMAKYLERCHGADPVTKARAQNEIFPCPIRRVAERYLERFEFPEIISSTVAGKPEGHRNWYDCLAQATRVAQVLSSFECIAVPNTLPVPDACVEEWGRWKLALAGG
;
A
#
# COMPACT_ATOMS: atom_id res chain seq x y z
N MET A 1 14.37 -28.00 17.81
CA MET A 1 14.96 -27.08 16.80
C MET A 1 13.94 -25.98 16.56
N GLU A 2 14.33 -24.77 16.15
CA GLU A 2 13.37 -23.71 15.81
C GLU A 2 12.99 -23.80 14.32
N PRO A 3 11.78 -23.32 13.93
CA PRO A 3 11.41 -23.16 12.53
C PRO A 3 12.38 -22.23 11.80
N GLN A 4 12.67 -22.54 10.53
CA GLN A 4 13.61 -21.80 9.70
C GLN A 4 13.02 -21.55 8.31
N THR A 5 13.41 -20.42 7.71
CA THR A 5 13.08 -20.07 6.33
C THR A 5 14.34 -19.90 5.50
N PHE A 6 14.25 -20.18 4.21
CA PHE A 6 15.32 -20.00 3.25
C PHE A 6 14.78 -19.41 1.95
N GLU A 7 15.55 -18.49 1.38
CA GLU A 7 15.35 -17.97 0.03
C GLU A 7 16.49 -18.48 -0.84
N LEU A 8 16.14 -19.24 -1.87
CA LEU A 8 17.09 -19.93 -2.75
C LEU A 8 16.85 -19.61 -4.22
N CYS A 9 17.92 -19.65 -5.00
CA CYS A 9 17.85 -19.72 -6.46
C CYS A 9 18.52 -21.00 -6.95
N VAL A 10 18.13 -21.49 -8.13
CA VAL A 10 18.78 -22.64 -8.78
C VAL A 10 19.47 -22.15 -10.04
N ALA A 11 20.80 -22.21 -10.05
CA ALA A 11 21.62 -21.81 -11.18
C ALA A 11 21.33 -22.70 -12.40
N PRO A 12 21.65 -22.25 -13.64
CA PRO A 12 21.49 -23.06 -14.85
C PRO A 12 22.21 -24.42 -14.78
N GLY A 13 23.28 -24.53 -13.98
CA GLY A 13 24.00 -25.77 -13.71
C GLY A 13 23.31 -26.74 -12.72
N GLY A 14 22.14 -26.41 -12.19
CA GLY A 14 21.37 -27.26 -11.29
C GLY A 14 21.79 -27.21 -9.82
N GLU A 15 22.63 -26.24 -9.45
CA GLU A 15 23.06 -25.98 -8.07
C GLU A 15 22.10 -24.98 -7.40
N ALA A 16 21.67 -25.29 -6.17
CA ALA A 16 20.88 -24.36 -5.36
C ALA A 16 21.80 -23.54 -4.44
N LEU A 17 21.57 -22.23 -4.39
CA LEU A 17 22.36 -21.26 -3.64
C LEU A 17 21.43 -20.27 -2.92
N PRO A 18 21.87 -19.55 -1.87
CA PRO A 18 21.09 -18.42 -1.34
C PRO A 18 20.80 -17.42 -2.47
N GLY A 19 19.55 -17.00 -2.61
CA GLY A 19 19.13 -16.05 -3.64
C GLY A 19 17.62 -16.02 -3.84
N ALA A 20 17.13 -15.10 -4.66
CA ALA A 20 15.69 -14.96 -4.91
C ALA A 20 15.17 -16.00 -5.92
N GLY A 21 13.94 -16.47 -5.72
CA GLY A 21 13.20 -17.28 -6.69
C GLY A 21 12.53 -18.54 -6.14
N ILE A 22 13.00 -19.08 -5.01
CA ILE A 22 12.40 -20.23 -4.34
C ILE A 22 12.35 -19.96 -2.85
N LEU A 23 11.17 -20.11 -2.27
CA LEU A 23 10.93 -20.00 -0.84
C LEU A 23 10.87 -21.38 -0.22
N VAL A 24 11.52 -21.54 0.93
CA VAL A 24 11.49 -22.78 1.70
C VAL A 24 11.17 -22.47 3.15
N ALA A 25 10.20 -23.18 3.72
CA ALA A 25 9.94 -23.21 5.15
C ALA A 25 10.23 -24.60 5.71
N PHE A 26 11.05 -24.67 6.75
CA PHE A 26 11.29 -25.86 7.54
C PHE A 26 10.70 -25.69 8.93
N VAL A 27 9.82 -26.62 9.30
CA VAL A 27 9.24 -26.72 10.64
C VAL A 27 9.68 -28.06 11.24
N PRO A 28 10.38 -28.06 12.39
CA PRO A 28 10.82 -29.30 13.02
C PRO A 28 9.66 -30.08 13.63
N THR A 29 9.89 -31.35 13.96
CA THR A 29 8.91 -32.20 14.62
C THR A 29 8.40 -31.56 15.91
N SER A 30 7.08 -31.67 16.13
CA SER A 30 6.40 -31.24 17.35
C SER A 30 5.53 -32.40 17.88
N ASP A 31 5.01 -32.27 19.10
CA ASP A 31 4.10 -33.27 19.67
C ASP A 31 2.83 -33.49 18.81
N ASP A 32 2.47 -32.49 18.00
CA ASP A 32 1.26 -32.44 17.17
C ASP A 32 1.52 -32.65 15.66
N GLY A 33 2.73 -33.06 15.25
CA GLY A 33 2.99 -33.36 13.85
C GLY A 33 4.45 -33.64 13.46
N PRO A 34 4.67 -34.27 12.29
CA PRO A 34 6.01 -34.56 11.78
C PRO A 34 6.77 -33.27 11.45
N ALA A 35 8.08 -33.37 11.25
CA ALA A 35 8.84 -32.31 10.61
C ALA A 35 8.34 -32.10 9.17
N VAL A 36 8.25 -30.85 8.73
CA VAL A 36 7.74 -30.46 7.41
C VAL A 36 8.73 -29.55 6.72
N VAL A 37 8.94 -29.77 5.42
CA VAL A 37 9.61 -28.82 4.53
C VAL A 37 8.65 -28.48 3.38
N ALA A 38 8.22 -27.22 3.30
CA ALA A 38 7.41 -26.72 2.21
C ALA A 38 8.27 -25.87 1.26
N ILE A 39 8.20 -26.15 -0.04
CA ILE A 39 8.96 -25.48 -1.10
C ILE A 39 7.98 -24.85 -2.09
N ALA A 40 8.14 -23.57 -2.38
CA ALA A 40 7.35 -22.85 -3.38
C ALA A 40 8.26 -22.00 -4.25
N CYS A 41 7.90 -21.77 -5.50
CA CYS A 41 8.53 -20.67 -6.25
C CYS A 41 8.07 -19.36 -5.62
N ASP A 42 9.00 -18.41 -5.49
CA ASP A 42 8.64 -17.04 -5.14
C ASP A 42 7.93 -16.41 -6.34
N PRO A 43 6.64 -16.06 -6.25
CA PRO A 43 5.92 -15.49 -7.36
C PRO A 43 6.50 -14.15 -7.83
N ALA A 44 7.27 -13.44 -7.00
CA ALA A 44 7.89 -12.15 -7.34
C ALA A 44 9.16 -12.32 -8.19
N CYS A 45 9.90 -13.40 -7.94
CA CYS A 45 11.14 -13.75 -8.62
C CYS A 45 11.02 -15.11 -9.31
N ASP A 46 9.86 -15.38 -9.92
CA ASP A 46 9.54 -16.72 -10.45
C ASP A 46 10.63 -17.15 -11.46
N PRO A 47 11.31 -18.27 -11.22
CA PRO A 47 12.38 -18.76 -12.09
C PRO A 47 11.88 -19.22 -13.48
N GLY A 48 10.57 -19.21 -13.74
CA GLY A 48 9.96 -19.60 -15.00
C GLY A 48 10.00 -21.11 -15.24
N ARG A 49 10.28 -21.89 -14.19
CA ARG A 49 10.40 -23.35 -14.22
C ARG A 49 9.50 -23.96 -13.15
N PRO A 50 8.83 -25.09 -13.42
CA PRO A 50 8.01 -25.76 -12.42
C PRO A 50 8.81 -26.06 -11.14
N VAL A 51 8.25 -25.74 -9.98
CA VAL A 51 8.89 -25.98 -8.66
C VAL A 51 9.36 -27.43 -8.50
N GLY A 52 8.65 -28.39 -9.10
CA GLY A 52 9.01 -29.80 -9.11
C GLY A 52 10.34 -30.09 -9.81
N GLU A 53 10.71 -29.35 -10.85
CA GLU A 53 12.02 -29.49 -11.51
C GLU A 53 13.16 -28.89 -10.68
N LEU A 54 12.84 -27.94 -9.80
CA LEU A 54 13.81 -27.22 -8.96
C LEU A 54 14.02 -27.91 -7.61
N ALA A 55 12.98 -28.61 -7.14
CA ALA A 55 12.94 -29.30 -5.86
C ALA A 55 14.15 -30.23 -5.61
N PRO A 56 14.70 -31.00 -6.57
CA PRO A 56 15.87 -31.83 -6.32
C PRO A 56 17.10 -31.04 -5.81
N ALA A 57 17.37 -29.88 -6.42
CA ALA A 57 18.50 -29.04 -6.04
C ALA A 57 18.28 -28.39 -4.66
N VAL A 58 17.06 -27.91 -4.43
CA VAL A 58 16.62 -27.31 -3.17
C VAL A 58 16.70 -28.32 -2.02
N ILE A 59 16.20 -29.54 -2.22
CA ILE A 59 16.23 -30.61 -1.22
C ILE A 59 17.66 -30.93 -0.80
N ARG A 60 18.58 -31.07 -1.77
CA ARG A 60 20.01 -31.29 -1.47
C ARG A 60 20.57 -30.18 -0.59
N TYR A 61 20.34 -28.93 -0.97
CA TYR A 61 20.82 -27.78 -0.21
C TYR A 61 20.29 -27.80 1.24
N ILE A 62 18.98 -27.97 1.40
CA ILE A 62 18.33 -27.98 2.71
C ILE A 62 18.84 -29.14 3.57
N GLN A 63 18.98 -30.35 3.01
CA GLN A 63 19.51 -31.52 3.71
C GLN A 63 20.92 -31.32 4.29
N THR A 64 21.76 -30.48 3.67
CA THR A 64 23.09 -30.15 4.25
C THR A 64 23.01 -29.21 5.46
N ARG A 65 21.88 -28.51 5.64
CA ARG A 65 21.70 -27.47 6.66
C ARG A 65 20.79 -27.89 7.81
N ILE A 66 19.77 -28.71 7.54
CA ILE A 66 18.89 -29.23 8.59
C ILE A 66 19.50 -30.50 9.19
N LYS A 67 19.84 -30.45 10.49
CA LYS A 67 20.19 -31.65 11.25
C LYS A 67 18.91 -32.32 11.73
N VAL A 68 18.44 -33.31 10.98
CA VAL A 68 17.25 -34.10 11.34
C VAL A 68 17.65 -35.13 12.39
N ALA A 69 17.01 -35.09 13.57
CA ALA A 69 17.44 -35.89 14.73
C ALA A 69 16.89 -37.33 14.74
N ASP A 70 15.65 -37.56 14.27
CA ASP A 70 14.97 -38.86 14.48
C ASP A 70 14.16 -39.38 13.26
N GLU A 71 13.42 -38.53 12.54
CA GLU A 71 12.59 -38.94 11.38
C GLU A 71 12.73 -37.97 10.20
N ALA A 72 12.82 -38.51 8.97
CA ALA A 72 12.91 -37.70 7.76
C ALA A 72 11.69 -36.77 7.61
N PRO A 73 11.88 -35.47 7.30
CA PRO A 73 10.76 -34.55 7.19
C PRO A 73 9.86 -34.93 6.01
N ARG A 74 8.57 -34.58 6.12
CA ARG A 74 7.65 -34.59 4.99
C ARG A 74 7.97 -33.41 4.08
N TRP A 75 8.34 -33.70 2.84
CA TRP A 75 8.61 -32.69 1.83
C TRP A 75 7.36 -32.41 1.03
N ALA A 76 7.07 -31.15 0.80
CA ALA A 76 5.97 -30.71 -0.02
C ALA A 76 6.42 -29.62 -0.99
N VAL A 77 5.89 -29.65 -2.21
CA VAL A 77 5.99 -28.55 -3.16
C VAL A 77 4.63 -27.92 -3.39
N ILE A 78 4.62 -26.60 -3.51
CA ILE A 78 3.46 -25.79 -3.84
C ILE A 78 3.71 -25.22 -5.24
N ASP A 79 2.94 -25.67 -6.22
CA ASP A 79 3.10 -25.19 -7.59
C ASP A 79 2.46 -23.82 -7.81
N ALA A 80 2.71 -23.22 -8.98
CA ALA A 80 2.20 -21.90 -9.35
C ALA A 80 0.65 -21.81 -9.40
N TRP A 81 -0.05 -22.95 -9.35
CA TRP A 81 -1.51 -23.02 -9.27
C TRP A 81 -2.02 -23.24 -7.84
N GLY A 82 -1.14 -23.17 -6.84
CA GLY A 82 -1.49 -23.39 -5.43
C GLY A 82 -1.78 -24.84 -5.08
N ARG A 83 -1.30 -25.80 -5.89
CA ARG A 83 -1.52 -27.24 -5.65
C ARG A 83 -0.36 -27.82 -4.85
N PHE A 84 -0.71 -28.61 -3.85
CA PHE A 84 0.22 -29.24 -2.92
C PHE A 84 0.54 -30.66 -3.37
N ASN A 85 1.82 -30.98 -3.52
CA ASN A 85 2.27 -32.34 -3.83
C ASN A 85 3.33 -32.78 -2.82
N GLU A 86 3.23 -34.02 -2.36
CA GLU A 86 4.24 -34.66 -1.53
C GLU A 86 5.46 -34.99 -2.41
N VAL A 87 6.65 -34.70 -1.91
CA VAL A 87 7.90 -35.07 -2.57
C VAL A 87 8.50 -36.25 -1.83
N VAL A 88 8.79 -37.32 -2.55
CA VAL A 88 9.48 -38.49 -2.01
C VAL A 88 10.87 -38.55 -2.64
N PRO A 89 11.93 -38.16 -1.90
CA PRO A 89 13.30 -38.29 -2.37
C PRO A 89 13.67 -39.77 -2.52
N SER A 90 14.27 -40.16 -3.64
CA SER A 90 14.75 -41.52 -3.85
C SER A 90 16.00 -41.77 -3.00
N THR A 91 15.89 -42.66 -2.01
CA THR A 91 16.99 -43.02 -1.09
C THR A 91 18.08 -43.88 -1.74
N SER A 92 17.93 -44.32 -2.99
CA SER A 92 18.77 -45.32 -3.65
C SER A 92 19.94 -44.77 -4.49
N GLN A 93 20.17 -43.46 -4.54
CA GLN A 93 21.28 -42.85 -5.32
C GLN A 93 22.26 -42.03 -4.47
N LEU A 94 22.43 -42.40 -3.20
CA LEU A 94 23.51 -41.91 -2.34
C LEU A 94 24.79 -42.74 -2.57
N THR A 95 25.34 -42.72 -3.79
CA THR A 95 26.72 -43.13 -4.03
C THR A 95 27.39 -42.21 -5.03
N LEU A 96 28.27 -41.35 -4.49
CA LEU A 96 29.41 -40.69 -5.13
C LEU A 96 29.10 -39.82 -6.37
N GLU A 97 29.34 -38.51 -6.20
CA GLU A 97 29.43 -37.51 -7.28
C GLU A 97 28.12 -37.18 -8.01
N GLY A 98 27.17 -36.57 -7.28
CA GLY A 98 26.84 -35.17 -7.58
C GLY A 98 25.77 -34.80 -8.62
N GLN A 99 25.06 -35.69 -9.33
CA GLN A 99 24.16 -35.17 -10.39
C GLN A 99 22.68 -35.58 -10.49
N ASP A 100 22.15 -36.61 -9.82
CA ASP A 100 20.69 -36.83 -9.89
C ASP A 100 20.12 -37.30 -8.54
N LEU A 101 19.54 -36.36 -7.79
CA LEU A 101 18.56 -36.73 -6.75
C LEU A 101 17.24 -36.95 -7.48
N GLY A 102 16.91 -38.19 -7.81
CA GLY A 102 15.59 -38.52 -8.32
C GLY A 102 14.53 -38.24 -7.26
N ILE A 103 13.52 -37.44 -7.58
CA ILE A 103 12.36 -37.23 -6.72
C ILE A 103 11.11 -37.80 -7.39
N GLU A 104 10.19 -38.31 -6.58
CA GLU A 104 8.85 -38.66 -7.03
C GLU A 104 7.85 -37.67 -6.44
N LEU A 105 7.05 -37.04 -7.30
CA LEU A 105 5.94 -36.18 -6.88
C LEU A 105 4.67 -37.03 -6.75
N ARG A 106 4.11 -37.07 -5.55
CA ARG A 106 2.87 -37.78 -5.22
C ARG A 106 1.80 -36.82 -4.77
N ARG A 107 0.53 -37.21 -4.94
CA ARG A 107 -0.58 -36.51 -4.31
C ARG A 107 -0.64 -36.92 -2.84
N PHE A 108 -1.06 -35.99 -1.97
CA PHE A 108 -1.43 -36.35 -0.61
C PHE A 108 -2.65 -37.29 -0.63
N PRO A 109 -2.86 -38.10 0.43
CA PRO A 109 -3.95 -39.08 0.47
C PRO A 109 -5.34 -38.50 0.17
N ASP A 110 -5.59 -37.26 0.61
CA ASP A 110 -6.85 -36.55 0.43
C ASP A 110 -6.86 -35.59 -0.77
N GLY A 111 -5.81 -35.60 -1.60
CA GLY A 111 -5.74 -34.82 -2.83
C GLY A 111 -4.54 -33.86 -2.89
N ILE A 112 -4.77 -32.69 -3.48
CA ILE A 112 -3.74 -31.67 -3.80
C ILE A 112 -4.10 -30.29 -3.23
N SER A 113 -5.09 -30.22 -2.35
CA SER A 113 -5.52 -28.99 -1.71
C SER A 113 -4.72 -28.71 -0.43
N ILE A 114 -4.85 -27.49 0.08
CA ILE A 114 -4.22 -27.11 1.35
C ILE A 114 -4.79 -27.91 2.54
N GLU A 115 -6.07 -28.29 2.50
CA GLU A 115 -6.69 -29.12 3.53
C GLU A 115 -6.12 -30.55 3.52
N ALA A 116 -5.85 -31.11 2.34
CA ALA A 116 -5.21 -32.41 2.20
C ALA A 116 -3.76 -32.39 2.73
N PHE A 117 -3.05 -31.29 2.49
CA PHE A 117 -1.73 -31.04 3.05
C PHE A 117 -1.80 -30.95 4.58
N TYR A 118 -2.64 -30.08 5.15
CA TYR A 118 -2.78 -29.92 6.61
C TYR A 118 -3.19 -31.21 7.31
N LYS A 119 -4.07 -32.01 6.71
CA LYS A 119 -4.44 -33.30 7.29
C LYS A 119 -3.27 -34.31 7.33
N ALA A 120 -2.33 -34.21 6.39
CA ALA A 120 -1.14 -35.07 6.34
C ALA A 120 0.00 -34.58 7.25
N THR A 121 0.07 -33.27 7.53
CA THR A 121 1.20 -32.63 8.23
C THR A 121 0.87 -32.05 9.60
N GLY A 122 -0.39 -31.88 9.94
CA GLY A 122 -0.85 -31.27 11.19
C GLY A 122 -0.39 -29.81 11.35
N VAL A 123 -0.20 -29.39 12.60
CA VAL A 123 0.18 -28.03 13.01
C VAL A 123 1.50 -27.59 12.37
N SER A 124 2.44 -28.52 12.17
CA SER A 124 3.70 -28.24 11.49
C SER A 124 3.50 -27.74 10.04
N GLY A 125 2.46 -28.23 9.36
CA GLY A 125 2.11 -27.77 8.02
C GLY A 125 1.51 -26.36 8.02
N GLU A 126 0.59 -26.07 8.93
CA GLU A 126 0.01 -24.73 9.08
C GLU A 126 1.10 -23.69 9.36
N ALA A 127 2.01 -23.99 10.30
CA ALA A 127 3.15 -23.14 10.60
C ALA A 127 4.08 -22.93 9.39
N ALA A 128 4.27 -23.96 8.55
CA ALA A 128 5.08 -23.82 7.34
C ALA A 128 4.45 -22.86 6.33
N ILE A 129 3.12 -22.89 6.16
CA ILE A 129 2.41 -21.96 5.26
C ILE A 129 2.41 -20.54 5.79
N GLU A 130 2.25 -20.36 7.10
CA GLU A 130 2.35 -19.05 7.73
C GLU A 130 3.75 -18.43 7.51
N LEU A 131 4.81 -19.23 7.68
CA LEU A 131 6.18 -18.80 7.41
C LEU A 131 6.41 -18.40 5.95
N LEU A 132 5.90 -19.19 4.99
CA LEU A 132 5.99 -18.84 3.58
C LEU A 132 5.20 -17.56 3.26
N SER A 133 4.02 -17.40 3.84
CA SER A 133 3.18 -16.20 3.67
C SER A 133 3.88 -14.96 4.22
N SER A 134 4.52 -15.07 5.39
CA SER A 134 5.34 -14.02 5.98
C SER A 134 6.52 -13.59 5.10
N LEU A 135 7.14 -14.52 4.36
CA LEU A 135 8.20 -14.18 3.39
C LEU A 135 7.64 -13.40 2.21
N LEU A 136 6.49 -13.82 1.68
CA LEU A 136 5.82 -13.16 0.55
C LEU A 136 5.34 -11.74 0.87
N GLU A 137 5.05 -11.47 2.14
CA GLU A 137 4.65 -10.14 2.60
C GLU A 137 5.83 -9.17 2.73
N LYS A 138 7.08 -9.64 2.69
CA LYS A 138 8.27 -8.78 2.77
C LYS A 138 8.61 -8.20 1.39
N PRO A 139 8.95 -6.90 1.30
CA PRO A 139 9.52 -6.32 0.08
C PRO A 139 10.81 -7.05 -0.30
N HIS A 140 10.97 -7.40 -1.57
CA HIS A 140 12.19 -8.03 -2.07
C HIS A 140 13.33 -7.00 -2.14
N LEU A 141 14.12 -6.94 -1.07
CA LEU A 141 15.30 -6.10 -0.95
C LEU A 141 16.52 -6.91 -1.43
N THR A 142 17.15 -6.49 -2.53
CA THR A 142 18.52 -6.93 -2.85
C THR A 142 19.51 -6.23 -1.91
N ASP A 143 20.75 -6.72 -1.80
CA ASP A 143 21.81 -6.02 -1.04
C ASP A 143 22.03 -4.57 -1.51
N GLU A 144 21.61 -4.22 -2.74
CA GLU A 144 21.69 -2.88 -3.32
C GLU A 144 20.42 -2.03 -3.08
N THR A 145 19.32 -2.62 -2.59
CA THR A 145 18.06 -1.90 -2.33
C THR A 145 18.16 -1.16 -1.00
N PRO A 146 17.89 0.17 -0.94
CA PRO A 146 17.96 0.91 0.31
C PRO A 146 16.94 0.39 1.32
N THR A 147 17.26 0.49 2.60
CA THR A 147 16.33 0.18 3.69
C THR A 147 15.11 1.12 3.65
N GLU A 148 13.98 0.74 4.28
CA GLU A 148 12.82 1.63 4.43
C GLU A 148 13.23 2.99 5.01
N ARG A 149 14.06 2.98 6.06
CA ARG A 149 14.51 4.21 6.71
C ARG A 149 15.29 5.11 5.75
N GLU A 150 16.26 4.55 5.02
CA GLU A 150 17.05 5.31 4.04
C GLU A 150 16.18 5.85 2.90
N PHE A 151 15.21 5.07 2.43
CA PHE A 151 14.29 5.52 1.40
C PHE A 151 13.41 6.68 1.87
N LEU A 152 12.82 6.58 3.08
CA LEU A 152 12.00 7.65 3.65
C LEU A 152 12.82 8.93 3.91
N GLU A 153 14.04 8.81 4.44
CA GLU A 153 14.97 9.93 4.62
C GLU A 153 15.33 10.57 3.27
N ALA A 154 15.54 9.76 2.23
CA ALA A 154 15.84 10.23 0.89
C ALA A 154 14.64 10.97 0.26
N VAL A 155 13.40 10.50 0.45
CA VAL A 155 12.19 11.23 0.03
C VAL A 155 12.12 12.59 0.73
N GLU A 156 12.28 12.64 2.06
CA GLU A 156 12.12 13.86 2.85
C GLU A 156 13.15 14.95 2.57
N THR A 157 14.37 14.55 2.21
CA THR A 157 15.48 15.46 1.92
C THR A 157 15.58 15.80 0.44
N HIS A 158 14.76 15.18 -0.42
CA HIS A 158 14.80 15.40 -1.86
C HIS A 158 14.38 16.83 -2.23
N GLY A 159 15.18 17.50 -3.05
CA GLY A 159 14.93 18.90 -3.47
C GLY A 159 13.64 19.10 -4.27
N ASN A 160 13.11 18.04 -4.89
CA ASN A 160 11.84 18.06 -5.62
C ASN A 160 10.64 17.57 -4.79
N LEU A 161 10.79 17.33 -3.49
CA LEU A 161 9.65 16.91 -2.67
C LEU A 161 8.50 17.92 -2.85
N PRO A 162 7.27 17.45 -3.12
CA PRO A 162 6.14 18.34 -3.28
C PRO A 162 6.01 19.24 -2.05
N ALA A 163 5.87 20.54 -2.31
CA ALA A 163 5.66 21.54 -1.28
C ALA A 163 4.66 22.59 -1.77
N PRO A 164 3.82 23.13 -0.86
CA PRO A 164 2.94 24.24 -1.16
C PRO A 164 3.75 25.52 -1.42
N GLY A 165 3.07 26.54 -1.93
CA GLY A 165 3.69 27.78 -2.39
C GLY A 165 3.83 28.84 -1.29
N ALA A 166 3.97 30.09 -1.74
CA ALA A 166 4.19 31.23 -0.86
C ALA A 166 2.93 31.64 -0.08
N ILE A 167 1.73 31.32 -0.58
CA ILE A 167 0.49 31.66 0.13
C ILE A 167 0.39 30.81 1.40
N PHE A 168 0.64 29.51 1.29
CA PHE A 168 0.68 28.61 2.45
C PHE A 168 1.70 29.05 3.50
N GLN A 169 2.91 29.43 3.10
CA GLN A 169 3.94 29.89 4.06
C GLN A 169 3.48 31.12 4.86
N LYS A 170 2.81 32.08 4.19
CA LYS A 170 2.24 33.24 4.86
C LYS A 170 1.11 32.86 5.81
N VAL A 171 0.20 31.98 5.35
CA VAL A 171 -0.93 31.49 6.14
C VAL A 171 -0.45 30.70 7.36
N ASP A 172 0.57 29.86 7.21
CA ASP A 172 1.15 29.05 8.27
C ASP A 172 1.83 29.93 9.33
N THR A 173 2.62 30.92 8.91
CA THR A 173 3.22 31.91 9.81
C THR A 173 2.14 32.69 10.58
N ALA A 174 1.14 33.22 9.87
CA ALA A 174 0.05 33.98 10.50
C ALA A 174 -0.83 33.11 11.43
N ALA A 175 -1.00 31.83 11.11
CA ALA A 175 -1.72 30.88 11.95
C ALA A 175 -0.99 30.60 13.26
N ALA A 176 0.35 30.46 13.22
CA ALA A 176 1.17 30.31 14.42
C ALA A 176 1.10 31.54 15.35
N GLU A 177 0.95 32.74 14.77
CA GLU A 177 0.78 33.99 15.51
C GLU A 177 -0.68 34.24 15.98
N GLY A 178 -1.64 33.43 15.51
CA GLY A 178 -3.06 33.60 15.80
C GLY A 178 -3.69 34.82 15.10
N ASP A 179 -3.06 35.34 14.04
CA ASP A 179 -3.53 36.54 13.33
C ASP A 179 -4.46 36.19 12.16
N ILE A 180 -5.76 36.16 12.45
CA ILE A 180 -6.82 35.91 11.47
C ILE A 180 -6.81 36.92 10.32
N ARG A 181 -6.42 38.18 10.57
CA ARG A 181 -6.40 39.21 9.53
C ARG A 181 -5.27 38.95 8.56
N GLN A 182 -4.07 38.63 9.06
CA GLN A 182 -2.95 38.26 8.19
C GLN A 182 -3.23 37.00 7.36
N ILE A 183 -3.92 35.99 7.93
CA ILE A 183 -4.37 34.82 7.15
C ILE A 183 -5.26 35.26 5.99
N ALA A 184 -6.25 36.12 6.27
CA ALA A 184 -7.16 36.61 5.25
C ALA A 184 -6.44 37.45 4.18
N ASP A 185 -5.54 38.35 4.59
CA ASP A 185 -4.75 39.21 3.70
C ASP A 185 -3.81 38.39 2.79
N ALA A 186 -3.30 37.25 3.28
CA ALA A 186 -2.48 36.35 2.48
C ALA A 186 -3.27 35.66 1.36
N ILE A 187 -4.56 35.39 1.58
CA ILE A 187 -5.42 34.61 0.68
C ILE A 187 -6.20 35.48 -0.29
N GLN A 188 -6.63 36.66 0.17
CA GLN A 188 -7.48 37.58 -0.58
C GLN A 188 -6.99 37.96 -2.00
N PRO A 189 -5.67 38.00 -2.29
CA PRO A 189 -5.17 38.19 -3.65
C PRO A 189 -5.48 37.04 -4.62
N ASP A 190 -5.74 35.83 -4.12
CA ASP A 190 -6.08 34.65 -4.93
C ASP A 190 -7.61 34.48 -4.99
N PRO A 191 -8.26 34.80 -6.13
CA PRO A 191 -9.71 34.72 -6.25
C PRO A 191 -10.24 33.28 -6.19
N VAL A 192 -9.43 32.28 -6.56
CA VAL A 192 -9.83 30.86 -6.58
C VAL A 192 -9.87 30.33 -5.15
N ILE A 193 -8.79 30.53 -4.38
CA ILE A 193 -8.72 30.13 -2.96
C ILE A 193 -9.75 30.92 -2.15
N SER A 194 -9.89 32.22 -2.41
CA SER A 194 -10.89 33.07 -1.74
C SER A 194 -12.32 32.58 -1.97
N ALA A 195 -12.69 32.28 -3.22
CA ALA A 195 -14.01 31.75 -3.54
C ALA A 195 -14.24 30.37 -2.92
N SER A 196 -13.22 29.50 -2.94
CA SER A 196 -13.28 28.17 -2.32
C SER A 196 -13.55 28.24 -0.81
N LEU A 197 -12.85 29.13 -0.09
CA LEU A 197 -13.06 29.34 1.34
C LEU A 197 -14.42 29.94 1.66
N ILE A 198 -14.86 30.94 0.89
CA ILE A 198 -16.19 31.54 1.04
C ILE A 198 -17.28 30.49 0.84
N ASN A 199 -17.16 29.65 -0.20
CA ASN A 199 -18.10 28.57 -0.47
C ASN A 199 -18.09 27.52 0.64
N SER A 200 -16.91 27.11 1.12
CA SER A 200 -16.77 26.19 2.26
C SER A 200 -17.42 26.75 3.53
N ALA A 201 -17.19 28.02 3.86
CA ALA A 201 -17.80 28.68 5.01
C ALA A 201 -19.33 28.81 4.90
N ASN A 202 -19.86 28.87 3.66
CA ASN A 202 -21.29 28.94 3.38
C ASN A 202 -21.96 27.56 3.31
N ALA A 203 -21.19 26.50 3.01
CA ALA A 203 -21.66 25.13 2.95
C ALA A 203 -21.62 24.43 4.32
N ALA A 204 -20.67 24.80 5.18
CA ALA A 204 -20.66 24.36 6.57
C ALA A 204 -21.97 24.79 7.26
N CYS A 205 -22.61 23.88 7.99
CA CYS A 205 -23.93 24.02 8.63
C CYS A 205 -23.98 25.08 9.77
N PHE A 206 -23.38 26.26 9.59
CA PHE A 206 -23.52 27.41 10.48
C PHE A 206 -24.85 28.13 10.19
N ALA A 207 -25.96 27.41 10.34
CA ALA A 207 -27.31 27.83 9.97
C ALA A 207 -27.77 29.13 10.67
N ASN A 208 -27.15 29.51 11.79
CA ASN A 208 -27.49 30.72 12.54
C ASN A 208 -26.67 31.97 12.16
N ALA A 209 -25.61 31.85 11.36
CA ALA A 209 -24.68 32.97 11.07
C ALA A 209 -24.89 33.64 9.70
N GLY A 210 -25.82 33.14 8.87
CA GLY A 210 -26.06 33.63 7.50
C GLY A 210 -24.89 33.38 6.54
N LYS A 211 -25.08 33.63 5.23
CA LYS A 211 -24.00 33.52 4.23
C LYS A 211 -22.98 34.66 4.37
N THR A 212 -21.71 34.37 4.12
CA THR A 212 -20.63 35.36 4.03
C THR A 212 -20.12 35.53 2.60
N GLY A 213 -19.66 36.73 2.26
CA GLY A 213 -18.90 37.03 1.05
C GLY A 213 -17.51 37.60 1.36
N SER A 214 -17.04 37.48 2.61
CA SER A 214 -15.81 38.08 3.12
C SER A 214 -14.82 37.00 3.53
N VAL A 215 -13.60 37.06 2.98
CA VAL A 215 -12.50 36.14 3.34
C VAL A 215 -12.19 36.18 4.85
N PRO A 216 -12.01 37.34 5.51
CA PRO A 216 -11.82 37.40 6.96
C PRO A 216 -12.93 36.71 7.77
N GLN A 217 -14.20 36.87 7.36
CA GLN A 217 -15.32 36.19 8.02
C GLN A 217 -15.30 34.68 7.77
N ALA A 218 -14.95 34.23 6.56
CA ALA A 218 -14.77 32.82 6.26
C ALA A 218 -13.67 32.20 7.11
N VAL A 219 -12.50 32.85 7.21
CA VAL A 219 -11.37 32.40 8.05
C VAL A 219 -11.78 32.34 9.51
N SER A 220 -12.48 33.34 10.03
CA SER A 220 -12.94 33.35 11.43
C SER A 220 -13.95 32.24 11.74
N ARG A 221 -14.77 31.82 10.77
CA ARG A 221 -15.77 30.77 10.94
C ARG A 221 -15.15 29.37 10.85
N LEU A 222 -14.25 29.19 9.90
CA LEU A 222 -13.62 27.91 9.59
C LEU A 222 -12.45 27.59 10.54
N GLY A 223 -11.80 28.63 11.08
CA GLY A 223 -10.60 28.51 11.89
C GLY A 223 -9.31 28.39 11.07
N SER A 224 -8.19 28.80 11.66
CA SER A 224 -6.87 28.83 11.01
C SER A 224 -6.42 27.45 10.53
N SER A 225 -6.64 26.40 11.32
CA SER A 225 -6.24 25.03 10.98
C SER A 225 -6.92 24.49 9.73
N PHE A 226 -8.23 24.76 9.54
CA PHE A 226 -8.93 24.37 8.32
C PHE A 226 -8.42 25.16 7.12
N VAL A 227 -8.30 26.48 7.27
CA VAL A 227 -7.81 27.36 6.20
C VAL A 227 -6.41 26.95 5.74
N ARG A 228 -5.51 26.63 6.68
CA ARG A 228 -4.17 26.12 6.36
C ARG A 228 -4.23 24.88 5.46
N ARG A 229 -5.10 23.92 5.76
CA ARG A 229 -5.27 22.69 4.95
C ARG A 229 -5.87 22.96 3.57
N VAL A 230 -6.84 23.88 3.47
CA VAL A 230 -7.41 24.26 2.17
C VAL A 230 -6.37 24.94 1.29
N VAL A 231 -5.62 25.89 1.84
CA VAL A 231 -4.55 26.61 1.12
C VAL A 231 -3.45 25.65 0.69
N PHE A 232 -3.06 24.72 1.58
CA PHE A 232 -2.11 23.65 1.27
C PHE A 232 -2.52 22.90 0.01
N VAL A 233 -3.74 22.35 0.01
CA VAL A 233 -4.17 21.51 -1.12
C VAL A 233 -4.38 22.34 -2.38
N ALA A 234 -4.93 23.55 -2.26
CA ALA A 234 -5.14 24.43 -3.41
C ALA A 234 -3.81 24.77 -4.12
N GLU A 235 -2.78 25.17 -3.38
CA GLU A 235 -1.47 25.45 -3.97
C GLU A 235 -0.79 24.19 -4.52
N MET A 236 -0.94 23.04 -3.84
CA MET A 236 -0.42 21.76 -4.33
C MET A 236 -1.08 21.36 -5.65
N MET A 237 -2.41 21.41 -5.73
CA MET A 237 -3.16 21.14 -6.96
C MET A 237 -2.74 22.09 -8.08
N ALA A 238 -2.66 23.40 -7.82
CA ALA A 238 -2.29 24.38 -8.83
C ALA A 238 -0.86 24.15 -9.35
N ARG A 239 0.07 23.77 -8.47
CA ARG A 239 1.49 23.61 -8.80
C ARG A 239 1.78 22.29 -9.51
N TYR A 240 1.16 21.18 -9.09
CA TYR A 240 1.45 19.85 -9.59
C TYR A 240 0.38 19.37 -10.58
N GLN A 241 0.15 20.15 -11.63
CA GLN A 241 -0.63 19.73 -12.82
C GLN A 241 0.23 18.93 -13.82
N LYS A 242 1.54 19.13 -13.76
CA LYS A 242 2.60 18.38 -14.41
C LYS A 242 3.79 18.39 -13.46
N GLY A 243 4.60 17.34 -13.47
CA GLY A 243 5.74 17.25 -12.57
C GLY A 243 6.86 16.38 -13.13
N ALA A 244 7.71 15.87 -12.24
CA ALA A 244 8.95 15.20 -12.60
C ALA A 244 8.75 13.83 -13.29
N CYS A 245 7.60 13.17 -13.13
CA CYS A 245 7.31 11.86 -13.75
C CYS A 245 6.27 12.00 -14.88
N PRO A 246 6.69 12.01 -16.16
CA PRO A 246 5.75 12.18 -17.28
C PRO A 246 4.70 11.08 -17.42
N ALA A 247 4.99 9.87 -16.93
CA ALA A 247 4.06 8.74 -16.95
C ALA A 247 2.95 8.87 -15.89
N PHE A 248 3.16 9.68 -14.84
CA PHE A 248 2.21 9.86 -13.77
C PHE A 248 1.05 10.77 -14.20
N ASP A 249 -0.19 10.28 -14.14
CA ASP A 249 -1.37 11.08 -14.42
C ASP A 249 -1.71 12.00 -13.24
N TYR A 250 -1.10 13.19 -13.21
CA TYR A 250 -1.32 14.21 -12.18
C TYR A 250 -2.79 14.64 -12.09
N HIS A 251 -3.47 14.77 -13.23
CA HIS A 251 -4.86 15.18 -13.25
C HIS A 251 -5.75 14.06 -12.69
N GLY A 252 -5.56 12.82 -13.14
CA GLY A 252 -6.26 11.65 -12.60
C GLY A 252 -6.02 11.45 -11.11
N TYR A 253 -4.79 11.67 -10.64
CA TYR A 253 -4.45 11.67 -9.21
C TYR A 253 -5.30 12.68 -8.43
N TRP A 254 -5.31 13.96 -8.84
CA TRP A 254 -6.06 14.99 -8.12
C TRP A 254 -7.57 14.74 -8.17
N MET A 255 -8.11 14.31 -9.32
CA MET A 255 -9.53 13.97 -9.45
C MET A 255 -9.93 12.80 -8.54
N ASN A 256 -9.09 11.76 -8.44
CA ASN A 256 -9.32 10.66 -7.51
C ASN A 256 -9.20 11.09 -6.04
N ALA A 257 -8.25 11.96 -5.71
CA ALA A 257 -8.08 12.49 -4.36
C ALA A 257 -9.32 13.30 -3.91
N ILE A 258 -9.84 14.18 -4.77
CA ILE A 258 -11.09 14.92 -4.51
C ILE A 258 -12.28 13.96 -4.40
N ALA A 259 -12.38 12.96 -5.28
CA ALA A 259 -13.44 11.96 -5.20
C ALA A 259 -13.39 11.17 -3.89
N THR A 260 -12.18 10.86 -3.38
CA THR A 260 -11.99 10.17 -2.09
C THR A 260 -12.43 11.07 -0.93
N GLY A 261 -12.03 12.34 -0.93
CA GLY A 261 -12.51 13.31 0.06
C GLY A 261 -14.02 13.46 0.05
N ALA A 262 -14.62 13.65 -1.14
CA ALA A 262 -16.06 13.76 -1.33
C ALA A 262 -16.80 12.51 -0.83
N ALA A 263 -16.33 11.33 -1.19
CA ALA A 263 -16.91 10.07 -0.72
C ALA A 263 -16.83 9.94 0.80
N MET A 264 -15.69 10.30 1.40
CA MET A 264 -15.52 10.23 2.85
C MET A 264 -16.49 11.16 3.60
N ARG A 265 -16.73 12.37 3.09
CA ARG A 265 -17.77 13.29 3.61
C ARG A 265 -19.16 12.66 3.56
N ALA A 266 -19.52 12.12 2.40
CA ALA A 266 -20.85 11.55 2.17
C ALA A 266 -21.09 10.29 3.02
N LEU A 267 -20.02 9.56 3.37
CA LEU A 267 -20.08 8.31 4.14
C LEU A 267 -20.04 8.51 5.66
N LEU A 268 -19.82 9.71 6.18
CA LEU A 268 -19.78 9.95 7.64
C LEU A 268 -20.99 9.38 8.40
N PRO A 269 -22.24 9.58 7.95
CA PRO A 269 -23.41 9.02 8.63
C PRO A 269 -23.40 7.49 8.66
N ASN A 270 -22.92 6.84 7.59
CA ASN A 270 -22.84 5.38 7.48
C ASN A 270 -21.88 4.75 8.48
N HIS A 271 -20.88 5.52 8.94
CA HIS A 271 -19.86 5.07 9.90
C HIS A 271 -20.07 5.63 11.31
N GLY A 272 -21.23 6.25 11.57
CA GLY A 272 -21.56 6.83 12.88
C GLY A 272 -20.62 7.97 13.31
N ILE A 273 -20.03 8.67 12.33
CA ILE A 273 -19.11 9.79 12.58
C ILE A 273 -19.90 11.10 12.60
N ASN A 274 -19.54 12.01 13.50
CA ASN A 274 -20.18 13.32 13.63
C ASN A 274 -20.10 14.10 12.28
N PRO A 275 -21.23 14.53 11.69
CA PRO A 275 -21.24 15.35 10.47
C PRO A 275 -20.44 16.65 10.58
N GLY A 276 -20.22 17.16 11.80
CA GLY A 276 -19.36 18.32 12.05
C GLY A 276 -17.88 18.09 11.69
N MET A 277 -17.46 16.84 11.43
CA MET A 277 -16.11 16.48 10.99
C MET A 277 -16.01 16.30 9.47
N ALA A 278 -17.00 16.76 8.70
CA ALA A 278 -17.00 16.63 7.24
C ALA A 278 -15.74 17.24 6.59
N ASP A 279 -15.23 18.32 7.15
CA ASP A 279 -14.07 19.03 6.62
C ASP A 279 -12.76 18.29 6.87
N GLU A 280 -12.59 17.71 8.06
CA GLU A 280 -11.51 16.76 8.38
C GLU A 280 -11.59 15.50 7.52
N ALA A 281 -12.80 14.98 7.28
CA ALA A 281 -13.03 13.79 6.49
C ALA A 281 -12.67 14.02 5.02
N PHE A 282 -13.12 15.15 4.46
CA PHE A 282 -12.72 15.57 3.12
C PHE A 282 -11.21 15.66 3.00
N THR A 283 -10.58 16.34 3.96
CA THR A 283 -9.13 16.51 3.99
C THR A 283 -8.42 15.17 4.06
N THR A 284 -8.90 14.23 4.90
CA THR A 284 -8.32 12.90 5.03
C THR A 284 -8.33 12.14 3.71
N GLY A 285 -9.47 12.10 3.03
CA GLY A 285 -9.57 11.46 1.72
C GLY A 285 -8.65 12.12 0.68
N LEU A 286 -8.61 13.45 0.67
CA LEU A 286 -7.82 14.25 -0.25
C LEU A 286 -6.31 14.05 -0.11
N VAL A 287 -5.80 13.88 1.10
CA VAL A 287 -4.36 13.69 1.35
C VAL A 287 -3.95 12.22 1.49
N SER A 288 -4.90 11.29 1.50
CA SER A 288 -4.62 9.85 1.67
C SER A 288 -3.66 9.26 0.63
N GLY A 289 -3.68 9.80 -0.59
CA GLY A 289 -2.80 9.38 -1.68
C GLY A 289 -1.51 10.19 -1.82
N ILE A 290 -1.19 11.13 -0.91
CA ILE A 290 -0.09 12.09 -1.12
C ILE A 290 1.29 11.45 -1.29
N GLY A 291 1.49 10.24 -0.74
CA GLY A 291 2.71 9.45 -0.94
C GLY A 291 2.97 9.12 -2.42
N TRP A 292 1.93 8.96 -3.25
CA TRP A 292 2.09 8.74 -4.69
C TRP A 292 2.68 9.97 -5.38
N LEU A 293 2.17 11.17 -5.06
CA LEU A 293 2.71 12.42 -5.59
C LEU A 293 4.16 12.64 -5.10
N ALA A 294 4.42 12.36 -3.83
CA ALA A 294 5.77 12.47 -3.26
C ALA A 294 6.77 11.59 -4.02
N VAL A 295 6.44 10.32 -4.27
CA VAL A 295 7.33 9.41 -5.01
C VAL A 295 7.42 9.78 -6.50
N ALA A 296 6.34 10.26 -7.12
CA ALA A 296 6.36 10.71 -8.52
C ALA A 296 7.33 11.89 -8.73
N GLU A 297 7.40 12.84 -7.80
CA GLU A 297 8.32 13.98 -7.90
C GLU A 297 9.75 13.67 -7.48
N THR A 298 9.94 12.77 -6.51
CA THR A 298 11.27 12.49 -5.93
C THR A 298 11.98 11.35 -6.65
N PHE A 299 11.27 10.30 -7.04
CA PHE A 299 11.83 9.11 -7.70
C PHE A 299 11.05 8.76 -8.98
N PRO A 300 11.05 9.64 -10.01
CA PRO A 300 10.25 9.46 -11.21
C PRO A 300 10.57 8.18 -11.99
N ALA A 301 11.81 7.67 -11.91
CA ALA A 301 12.20 6.41 -12.53
C ALA A 301 11.58 5.17 -11.83
N LEU A 302 11.54 5.16 -10.50
CA LEU A 302 10.85 4.10 -9.74
C LEU A 302 9.35 4.15 -10.00
N MET A 303 8.77 5.35 -10.03
CA MET A 303 7.35 5.53 -10.35
C MET A 303 7.01 5.04 -11.77
N ALA A 304 7.84 5.37 -12.77
CA ALA A 304 7.63 4.89 -14.14
C ALA A 304 7.67 3.36 -14.24
N LYS A 305 8.64 2.72 -13.56
CA LYS A 305 8.73 1.25 -13.48
C LYS A 305 7.48 0.62 -12.86
N TYR A 306 6.94 1.25 -11.81
CA TYR A 306 5.70 0.81 -11.17
C TYR A 306 4.50 0.93 -12.11
N LEU A 307 4.35 2.07 -12.79
CA LEU A 307 3.25 2.32 -13.73
C LEU A 307 3.28 1.37 -14.93
N GLU A 308 4.47 1.08 -15.47
CA GLU A 308 4.65 0.11 -16.55
C GLU A 308 4.11 -1.28 -16.16
N ARG A 309 4.39 -1.74 -14.94
CA ARG A 309 3.89 -3.03 -14.44
C ARG A 309 2.40 -3.02 -14.09
N CYS A 310 1.86 -1.87 -13.73
CA CYS A 310 0.45 -1.72 -13.35
C CYS A 310 -0.49 -1.56 -14.55
N HIS A 311 0.05 -1.32 -15.75
CA HIS A 311 -0.74 -1.02 -16.92
C HIS A 311 -1.70 -2.16 -17.28
N GLY A 312 -3.01 -1.90 -17.15
CA GLY A 312 -4.06 -2.90 -17.38
C GLY A 312 -4.07 -4.07 -16.39
N ALA A 313 -3.27 -4.01 -15.33
CA ALA A 313 -3.12 -5.09 -14.35
C ALA A 313 -4.29 -5.12 -13.36
N ASP A 314 -4.56 -6.29 -12.81
CA ASP A 314 -5.54 -6.46 -11.73
C ASP A 314 -5.01 -5.91 -10.38
N PRO A 315 -5.89 -5.64 -9.41
CA PRO A 315 -5.50 -5.09 -8.10
C PRO A 315 -4.42 -5.90 -7.36
N VAL A 316 -4.41 -7.23 -7.46
CA VAL A 316 -3.42 -8.07 -6.78
C VAL A 316 -2.05 -7.83 -7.39
N THR A 317 -1.95 -7.81 -8.72
CA THR A 317 -0.71 -7.50 -9.43
C THR A 317 -0.18 -6.12 -9.06
N LYS A 318 -1.05 -5.11 -8.93
CA LYS A 318 -0.66 -3.74 -8.51
C LYS A 318 -0.14 -3.69 -7.07
N ALA A 319 -0.78 -4.41 -6.14
CA ALA A 319 -0.34 -4.48 -4.76
C ALA A 319 1.02 -5.18 -4.65
N ARG A 320 1.21 -6.27 -5.40
CA ARG A 320 2.51 -6.97 -5.48
C ARG A 320 3.60 -6.10 -6.09
N ALA A 321 3.31 -5.41 -7.20
CA ALA A 321 4.26 -4.48 -7.82
C ALA A 321 4.71 -3.38 -6.85
N GLN A 322 3.82 -2.91 -5.97
CA GLN A 322 4.18 -1.92 -4.96
C GLN A 322 5.22 -2.47 -3.97
N ASN A 323 4.99 -3.68 -3.45
CA ASN A 323 5.92 -4.32 -2.50
C ASN A 323 7.25 -4.72 -3.15
N GLU A 324 7.25 -5.02 -4.44
CA GLU A 324 8.45 -5.46 -5.16
C GLU A 324 9.31 -4.29 -5.68
N ILE A 325 8.71 -3.13 -5.96
CA ILE A 325 9.39 -1.99 -6.58
C ILE A 325 9.79 -0.93 -5.56
N PHE A 326 8.94 -0.65 -4.56
CA PHE A 326 9.23 0.36 -3.56
C PHE A 326 9.82 -0.28 -2.30
N PRO A 327 10.85 0.33 -1.68
CA PRO A 327 11.42 -0.16 -0.42
C PRO A 327 10.44 -0.20 0.77
N CYS A 328 9.32 0.53 0.68
CA CYS A 328 8.26 0.50 1.67
C CYS A 328 6.88 0.77 1.04
N PRO A 329 5.77 0.40 1.71
CA PRO A 329 4.43 0.75 1.27
C PRO A 329 4.25 2.27 1.12
N ILE A 330 3.53 2.73 0.08
CA ILE A 330 3.34 4.17 -0.17
C ILE A 330 2.63 4.89 0.99
N ARG A 331 1.80 4.19 1.77
CA ARG A 331 1.19 4.72 2.99
C ARG A 331 2.22 5.21 4.03
N ARG A 332 3.41 4.61 4.08
CA ARG A 332 4.52 5.05 4.96
C ARG A 332 5.09 6.39 4.48
N VAL A 333 5.25 6.55 3.17
CA VAL A 333 5.65 7.83 2.56
C VAL A 333 4.60 8.90 2.85
N ALA A 334 3.32 8.56 2.70
CA ALA A 334 2.21 9.47 3.00
C ALA A 334 2.17 9.88 4.48
N GLU A 335 2.33 8.94 5.42
CA GLU A 335 2.40 9.22 6.85
C GLU A 335 3.52 10.21 7.17
N ARG A 336 4.75 9.92 6.75
CA ARG A 336 5.92 10.79 6.98
C ARG A 336 5.75 12.18 6.39
N TYR A 337 5.16 12.25 5.20
CA TYR A 337 4.84 13.52 4.56
C TYR A 337 3.81 14.33 5.37
N LEU A 338 2.76 13.69 5.87
CA LEU A 338 1.72 14.34 6.68
C LEU A 338 2.23 14.77 8.07
N GLU A 339 3.10 13.99 8.69
CA GLU A 339 3.81 14.36 9.92
C GLU A 339 4.64 15.63 9.72
N ARG A 340 5.37 15.73 8.61
CA ARG A 340 6.19 16.91 8.27
C ARG A 340 5.38 18.20 8.16
N PHE A 341 4.15 18.13 7.65
CA PHE A 341 3.24 19.28 7.54
C PHE A 341 2.26 19.40 8.71
N GLU A 342 2.54 18.67 9.81
CA GLU A 342 1.82 18.71 11.08
C GLU A 342 0.30 18.53 10.90
N PHE A 343 -0.10 17.57 10.06
CA PHE A 343 -1.51 17.20 9.96
C PHE A 343 -1.98 16.55 11.27
N PRO A 344 -3.28 16.68 11.64
CA PRO A 344 -3.82 16.06 12.84
C PRO A 344 -3.58 14.56 12.89
N GLU A 345 -3.33 14.01 14.08
CA GLU A 345 -3.00 12.59 14.29
C GLU A 345 -4.08 11.65 13.72
N ILE A 346 -5.36 11.98 13.84
CA ILE A 346 -6.45 11.21 13.25
C ILE A 346 -6.31 11.06 11.72
N ILE A 347 -5.74 12.06 11.04
CA ILE A 347 -5.51 12.03 9.60
C ILE A 347 -4.28 11.20 9.28
N SER A 348 -3.14 11.49 9.91
CA SER A 348 -1.87 10.80 9.64
C SER A 348 -1.93 9.31 9.98
N SER A 349 -2.45 8.94 11.16
CA SER A 349 -2.59 7.54 11.61
C SER A 349 -3.51 6.72 10.70
N THR A 350 -4.63 7.31 10.27
CA THR A 350 -5.57 6.64 9.37
C THR A 350 -4.94 6.37 8.01
N VAL A 351 -4.24 7.36 7.45
CA VAL A 351 -3.51 7.22 6.17
C VAL A 351 -2.38 6.20 6.31
N ALA A 352 -1.72 6.12 7.46
CA ALA A 352 -0.69 5.13 7.77
C ALA A 352 -1.22 3.69 7.88
N GLY A 353 -2.55 3.51 7.98
CA GLY A 353 -3.16 2.21 8.20
C GLY A 353 -3.13 1.73 9.66
N LYS A 354 -3.11 2.67 10.62
CA LYS A 354 -3.14 2.41 12.06
C LYS A 354 -4.57 2.65 12.58
N PRO A 355 -5.44 1.63 12.68
CA PRO A 355 -6.84 1.82 13.07
C PRO A 355 -7.04 2.07 14.57
N GLU A 356 -5.96 2.02 15.36
CA GLU A 356 -5.98 2.18 16.82
C GLU A 356 -6.59 3.54 17.22
N GLY A 357 -7.65 3.53 18.01
CA GLY A 357 -8.36 4.73 18.47
C GLY A 357 -9.42 5.31 17.51
N HIS A 358 -9.35 5.03 16.20
CA HIS A 358 -10.23 5.65 15.18
C HIS A 358 -10.71 4.67 14.09
N ARG A 359 -11.09 3.44 14.46
CA ARG A 359 -11.49 2.37 13.51
C ARG A 359 -12.58 2.78 12.52
N ASN A 360 -13.62 3.48 12.98
CA ASN A 360 -14.71 3.95 12.11
C ASN A 360 -14.21 4.97 11.06
N TRP A 361 -13.26 5.83 11.40
CA TRP A 361 -12.63 6.77 10.48
C TRP A 361 -11.79 6.04 9.43
N TYR A 362 -11.06 5.00 9.83
CA TYR A 362 -10.32 4.11 8.93
C TYR A 362 -11.23 3.33 7.99
N ASP A 363 -12.29 2.71 8.51
CA ASP A 363 -13.27 1.96 7.71
C ASP A 363 -13.97 2.91 6.70
N CYS A 364 -14.24 4.15 7.10
CA CYS A 364 -14.77 5.20 6.24
C CYS A 364 -13.80 5.55 5.11
N LEU A 365 -12.52 5.80 5.40
CA LEU A 365 -11.50 6.08 4.37
C LEU A 365 -11.33 4.89 3.40
N ALA A 366 -11.31 3.66 3.91
CA ALA A 366 -11.19 2.47 3.09
C ALA A 366 -12.37 2.32 2.12
N GLN A 367 -13.60 2.59 2.59
CA GLN A 367 -14.78 2.60 1.72
C GLN A 367 -14.76 3.78 0.74
N ALA A 368 -14.37 4.97 1.19
CA ALA A 368 -14.24 6.14 0.35
C ALA A 368 -13.26 5.93 -0.81
N THR A 369 -12.12 5.27 -0.53
CA THR A 369 -11.11 4.92 -1.55
C THR A 369 -11.68 3.96 -2.61
N ARG A 370 -12.47 2.96 -2.19
CA ARG A 370 -13.18 2.04 -3.11
C ARG A 370 -14.18 2.79 -3.99
N VAL A 371 -14.97 3.66 -3.38
CA VAL A 371 -15.95 4.49 -4.10
C VAL A 371 -15.25 5.42 -5.09
N ALA A 372 -14.16 6.06 -4.69
CA ALA A 372 -13.39 6.95 -5.55
C ALA A 372 -12.80 6.24 -6.77
N GLN A 373 -12.36 4.98 -6.64
CA GLN A 373 -11.91 4.19 -7.80
C GLN A 373 -12.99 3.97 -8.86
N VAL A 374 -14.27 3.94 -8.45
CA VAL A 374 -15.39 3.85 -9.39
C VAL A 374 -15.74 5.22 -9.97
N LEU A 375 -15.69 6.28 -9.15
CA LEU A 375 -16.08 7.64 -9.55
C LEU A 375 -15.04 8.36 -10.42
N SER A 376 -13.77 8.10 -10.17
CA SER A 376 -12.61 8.69 -10.84
C SER A 376 -11.40 7.78 -10.60
N SER A 377 -11.28 6.71 -11.38
CA SER A 377 -10.19 5.73 -11.22
C SER A 377 -8.79 6.36 -11.29
N PHE A 378 -7.86 5.82 -10.52
CA PHE A 378 -6.45 6.22 -10.57
C PHE A 378 -5.55 4.97 -10.60
N GLU A 379 -4.65 4.90 -11.59
CA GLU A 379 -3.96 3.67 -11.97
C GLU A 379 -3.13 3.07 -10.83
N CYS A 380 -2.52 3.89 -9.98
CA CYS A 380 -1.68 3.42 -8.87
C CYS A 380 -2.44 2.78 -7.71
N ILE A 381 -3.77 2.90 -7.67
CA ILE A 381 -4.54 2.34 -6.55
C ILE A 381 -4.91 0.89 -6.87
N ALA A 382 -4.43 -0.01 -6.02
CA ALA A 382 -4.67 -1.45 -6.07
C ALA A 382 -6.06 -1.83 -5.50
N VAL A 383 -7.12 -1.18 -5.98
CA VAL A 383 -8.49 -1.39 -5.51
C VAL A 383 -9.43 -1.59 -6.71
N PRO A 384 -10.36 -2.56 -6.68
CA PRO A 384 -11.32 -2.76 -7.76
C PRO A 384 -12.19 -1.51 -8.01
N ASN A 385 -12.49 -1.25 -9.28
CA ASN A 385 -13.36 -0.15 -9.73
C ASN A 385 -14.77 -0.63 -10.15
N THR A 386 -15.17 -1.83 -9.72
CA THR A 386 -16.44 -2.48 -10.10
C THR A 386 -17.48 -2.50 -8.96
N LEU A 387 -17.18 -1.86 -7.83
CA LEU A 387 -18.03 -1.88 -6.65
C LEU A 387 -19.21 -0.92 -6.78
N PRO A 388 -20.36 -1.23 -6.16
CA PRO A 388 -21.50 -0.31 -6.15
C PRO A 388 -21.16 0.96 -5.37
N VAL A 389 -21.61 2.10 -5.89
CA VAL A 389 -21.40 3.42 -5.28
C VAL A 389 -22.70 3.91 -4.64
N PRO A 390 -22.69 4.33 -3.36
CA PRO A 390 -23.87 4.93 -2.74
C PRO A 390 -24.28 6.25 -3.41
N ASP A 391 -25.58 6.48 -3.57
CA ASP A 391 -26.14 7.67 -4.25
C ASP A 391 -25.61 8.98 -3.65
N ALA A 392 -25.51 9.06 -2.32
CA ALA A 392 -24.96 10.24 -1.62
C ALA A 392 -23.52 10.58 -2.07
N CYS A 393 -22.70 9.57 -2.40
CA CYS A 393 -21.35 9.79 -2.92
C CYS A 393 -21.38 10.32 -4.36
N VAL A 394 -22.30 9.81 -5.20
CA VAL A 394 -22.50 10.29 -6.58
C VAL A 394 -22.93 11.76 -6.57
N GLU A 395 -23.86 12.12 -5.70
CA GLU A 395 -24.36 13.49 -5.55
C GLU A 395 -23.30 14.47 -5.03
N GLU A 396 -22.54 14.09 -3.99
CA GLU A 396 -21.42 14.90 -3.49
C GLU A 396 -20.36 15.08 -4.59
N TRP A 397 -19.96 14.00 -5.29
CA TRP A 397 -19.01 14.08 -6.39
C TRP A 397 -19.51 14.94 -7.56
N GLY A 398 -20.79 14.86 -7.88
CA GLY A 398 -21.43 15.69 -8.91
C GLY A 398 -21.27 17.18 -8.64
N ARG A 399 -21.40 17.61 -7.38
CA ARG A 399 -21.18 19.01 -6.97
C ARG A 399 -19.74 19.45 -7.20
N TRP A 400 -18.77 18.60 -6.88
CA TRP A 400 -17.35 18.89 -7.11
C TRP A 400 -16.99 18.96 -8.59
N LYS A 401 -17.50 18.05 -9.43
CA LYS A 401 -17.28 18.12 -10.89
C LYS A 401 -17.80 19.41 -11.50
N LEU A 402 -18.99 19.86 -11.09
CA LEU A 402 -19.55 21.13 -11.56
C LEU A 402 -18.71 22.32 -11.12
N ALA A 403 -18.22 22.33 -9.88
CA ALA A 403 -17.35 23.38 -9.37
C ALA A 403 -16.00 23.43 -10.12
N LEU A 404 -15.42 22.28 -10.46
CA LEU A 404 -14.16 22.17 -11.19
C LEU A 404 -14.30 22.53 -12.68
N ALA A 405 -15.48 22.31 -13.29
CA ALA A 405 -15.74 22.63 -14.69
C ALA A 405 -16.13 24.10 -14.95
N GLY A 406 -16.49 24.85 -13.90
CA GLY A 406 -16.87 26.27 -13.99
C GLY A 406 -15.74 27.25 -13.68
N GLY A 407 -14.50 26.76 -13.51
CA GLY A 407 -13.30 27.53 -13.16
C GLY A 407 -12.42 27.90 -14.35
#